data_AF-A0AAV0CQY0-F1
#
_entry.id   AF-A0AAV0CQY0-F1
#
_cell.length_a   1.000
_cell.length_b   1.000
_cell.length_c   1.000
_cell.angle_alpha   90.00
_cell.angle_beta   90.00
_cell.angle_gamma   90.00
#
_symmetry.space_group_name_H-M   'P 1'
#
loop_
_entity.id
_entity.type
_entity.pdbx_description
1 polymer ?
#
loop_
_entity_poly.entity_id
_entity_poly.type
_entity_poly.pdbx_seq_one_letter_code
_entity_poly.pdbx_strand_id
1 'polypeptide(L)'
;MFHITIMGTIKATIRHVKLIAKENAYNTDGIHIQSSSQVTITDSDMETGDDCISIGPDVKTVRIENIDCGPGHGISIGSLGGEGTTTSEVEEIEIRNVRLTETLNGVRIKTWARAASSGFVKNVWVQDVTMDNVWNPILIDQRYCSKPDRQLCFPGEESGIMISNVTFVDIKGTSETAVGVKLDCSRAQPCQDIALNPADVSLTYNGAPAKASCANVQCPIGFPRF
;
A
#
# COMPACT_ATOMS: atom_id res chain seq x y z
N MET A 1 -15.43 -3.92 -8.13
CA MET A 1 -15.36 -4.20 -9.59
C MET A 1 -14.14 -3.51 -10.15
N PHE A 2 -13.20 -4.28 -10.67
CA PHE A 2 -11.93 -3.74 -11.17
C PHE A 2 -12.04 -3.36 -12.66
N HIS A 3 -11.32 -2.35 -13.11
CA HIS A 3 -11.25 -2.03 -14.54
C HIS A 3 -10.42 -3.08 -15.28
N ILE A 4 -9.25 -3.42 -14.74
CA ILE A 4 -8.38 -4.46 -15.27
C ILE A 4 -7.99 -5.42 -14.14
N THR A 5 -8.07 -6.72 -14.43
CA THR A 5 -7.61 -7.78 -13.53
C THR A 5 -6.54 -8.61 -14.22
N ILE A 6 -5.37 -8.72 -13.59
CA ILE A 6 -4.31 -9.68 -13.94
C ILE A 6 -4.37 -10.81 -12.93
N MET A 7 -4.79 -11.99 -13.38
CA MET A 7 -4.97 -13.16 -12.51
C MET A 7 -4.34 -14.40 -13.12
N GLY A 8 -3.61 -15.20 -12.33
CA GLY A 8 -3.03 -16.47 -12.81
C GLY A 8 -2.00 -16.29 -13.93
N THR A 9 -1.37 -15.12 -14.03
CA THR A 9 -0.59 -14.73 -15.21
C THR A 9 0.89 -14.63 -14.91
N ILE A 10 1.73 -15.09 -15.84
CA ILE A 10 3.18 -14.92 -15.80
C ILE A 10 3.57 -14.03 -16.99
N LYS A 11 4.36 -12.98 -16.75
CA LYS A 11 4.81 -12.01 -17.77
C LYS A 11 3.67 -11.23 -18.41
N ALA A 12 3.09 -10.32 -17.64
CA ALA A 12 2.12 -9.35 -18.16
C ALA A 12 2.74 -7.95 -18.22
N THR A 13 2.37 -7.17 -19.24
CA THR A 13 2.72 -5.75 -19.33
C THR A 13 1.49 -4.92 -19.66
N ILE A 14 1.20 -3.92 -18.83
CA ILE A 14 0.22 -2.87 -19.11
C ILE A 14 0.96 -1.55 -19.25
N ARG A 15 0.65 -0.80 -20.31
CA ARG A 15 1.29 0.50 -20.57
C ARG A 15 0.34 1.45 -21.29
N HIS A 16 0.50 2.75 -21.06
CA HIS A 16 -0.26 3.80 -21.74
C HIS A 16 -1.78 3.66 -21.60
N VAL A 17 -2.24 3.22 -20.43
CA VAL A 17 -3.67 3.17 -20.14
C VAL A 17 -4.10 4.41 -19.39
N LYS A 18 -5.31 4.88 -19.70
CA LYS A 18 -6.03 5.87 -18.92
C LYS A 18 -7.32 5.25 -18.40
N LEU A 19 -7.45 5.14 -17.08
CA LEU A 19 -8.62 4.57 -16.41
C LEU A 19 -9.34 5.67 -15.64
N ILE A 20 -10.65 5.79 -15.82
CA ILE A 20 -11.45 6.87 -15.22
C ILE A 20 -12.75 6.30 -14.67
N ALA A 21 -12.96 6.48 -13.37
CA ALA A 21 -14.21 6.31 -12.67
C ALA A 21 -14.50 7.53 -11.80
N LYS A 22 -15.75 7.65 -11.33
CA LYS A 22 -16.09 8.71 -10.37
C LYS A 22 -15.39 8.45 -9.04
N GLU A 23 -14.83 9.49 -8.43
CA GLU A 23 -14.13 9.44 -7.14
C GLU A 23 -14.94 8.76 -6.02
N ASN A 24 -16.26 8.95 -5.98
CA ASN A 24 -17.12 8.35 -4.97
C ASN A 24 -17.73 7.00 -5.39
N ALA A 25 -17.29 6.42 -6.51
CA ALA A 25 -17.76 5.12 -6.97
C ALA A 25 -17.06 3.99 -6.22
N TYR A 26 -17.82 3.30 -5.38
CA TYR A 26 -17.32 2.17 -4.58
C TYR A 26 -16.67 1.09 -5.43
N ASN A 27 -15.50 0.62 -4.96
CA ASN A 27 -14.79 -0.55 -5.50
C ASN A 27 -14.49 -0.44 -6.99
N THR A 28 -14.05 0.71 -7.47
CA THR A 28 -13.68 0.91 -8.88
C THR A 28 -12.17 0.86 -9.08
N ASP A 29 -11.49 -0.16 -8.55
CA ASP A 29 -10.03 -0.25 -8.64
C ASP A 29 -9.56 -0.19 -10.10
N GLY A 30 -8.41 0.43 -10.34
CA GLY A 30 -7.82 0.54 -11.66
C GLY A 30 -7.30 -0.82 -12.14
N ILE A 31 -6.14 -1.23 -11.64
CA ILE A 31 -5.51 -2.50 -11.98
C ILE A 31 -5.37 -3.36 -10.73
N HIS A 32 -6.01 -4.52 -10.74
CA HIS A 32 -5.86 -5.53 -9.70
C HIS A 32 -4.94 -6.66 -10.17
N ILE A 33 -3.96 -7.05 -9.34
CA ILE A 33 -3.02 -8.15 -9.60
C ILE A 33 -3.21 -9.23 -8.54
N GLN A 34 -3.38 -10.49 -8.93
CA GLN A 34 -3.47 -11.62 -8.00
C GLN A 34 -2.89 -12.90 -8.62
N SER A 35 -2.28 -13.77 -7.81
CA SER A 35 -1.79 -15.09 -8.25
C SER A 35 -0.93 -15.02 -9.53
N SER A 36 -0.06 -14.02 -9.61
CA SER A 36 0.62 -13.64 -10.85
C SER A 36 2.09 -13.29 -10.60
N SER A 37 2.92 -13.40 -11.63
CA SER A 37 4.34 -13.03 -11.53
C SER A 37 4.92 -12.34 -12.74
N GLN A 38 5.99 -11.57 -12.54
CA GLN A 38 6.66 -10.79 -13.59
C GLN A 38 5.68 -9.83 -14.27
N VAL A 39 4.97 -9.04 -13.47
CA VAL A 39 4.00 -8.06 -13.97
C VAL A 39 4.66 -6.69 -14.04
N THR A 40 4.44 -5.97 -15.13
CA THR A 40 4.94 -4.60 -15.32
C THR A 40 3.78 -3.68 -15.69
N ILE A 41 3.64 -2.58 -14.95
CA ILE A 41 2.65 -1.53 -15.22
C ILE A 41 3.41 -0.23 -15.37
N THR A 42 3.35 0.41 -16.55
CA THR A 42 4.07 1.66 -16.80
C THR A 42 3.26 2.74 -17.49
N ASP A 43 3.69 3.99 -17.34
CA ASP A 43 3.27 5.13 -18.17
C ASP A 43 1.75 5.25 -18.28
N SER A 44 1.06 5.27 -17.14
CA SER A 44 -0.40 5.14 -17.09
C SER A 44 -1.03 6.08 -16.07
N ASP A 45 -2.27 6.49 -16.38
CA ASP A 45 -3.05 7.46 -15.60
C ASP A 45 -4.31 6.79 -15.04
N MET A 46 -4.60 6.98 -13.76
CA MET A 46 -5.76 6.37 -13.11
C MET A 46 -6.46 7.35 -12.18
N GLU A 47 -7.74 7.56 -12.46
CA GLU A 47 -8.68 8.30 -11.63
C GLU A 47 -9.78 7.30 -11.22
N THR A 48 -9.85 6.94 -9.93
CA THR A 48 -10.71 5.86 -9.44
C THR A 48 -11.46 6.27 -8.18
N GLY A 49 -12.45 5.48 -7.78
CA GLY A 49 -13.06 5.57 -6.45
C GLY A 49 -12.57 4.50 -5.46
N ASP A 50 -11.57 3.72 -5.85
CA ASP A 50 -10.85 2.77 -4.99
C ASP A 50 -9.35 2.76 -5.35
N ASP A 51 -8.61 1.69 -5.06
CA ASP A 51 -7.16 1.60 -5.33
C ASP A 51 -6.85 1.84 -6.83
N CYS A 52 -5.88 2.69 -7.17
CA CYS A 52 -5.41 2.79 -8.55
C CYS A 52 -4.78 1.46 -8.97
N ILE A 53 -3.93 0.91 -8.10
CA ILE A 53 -3.34 -0.42 -8.27
C ILE A 53 -3.45 -1.18 -6.95
N SER A 54 -4.04 -2.37 -6.99
CA SER A 54 -4.13 -3.28 -5.84
C SER A 54 -3.42 -4.61 -6.11
N ILE A 55 -2.58 -5.04 -5.17
CA ILE A 55 -1.77 -6.27 -5.25
C ILE A 55 -2.32 -7.28 -4.23
N GLY A 56 -3.08 -8.25 -4.69
CA GLY A 56 -3.64 -9.33 -3.89
C GLY A 56 -2.64 -10.45 -3.56
N PRO A 57 -3.13 -11.57 -2.99
CA PRO A 57 -2.31 -12.71 -2.61
C PRO A 57 -1.57 -13.37 -3.78
N ASP A 58 -0.46 -14.03 -3.44
CA ASP A 58 0.33 -14.91 -4.31
C ASP A 58 0.92 -14.17 -5.52
N VAL A 59 1.47 -12.97 -5.27
CA VAL A 59 2.06 -12.12 -6.31
C VAL A 59 3.57 -11.98 -6.12
N LYS A 60 4.33 -12.19 -7.20
CA LYS A 60 5.79 -12.14 -7.18
C LYS A 60 6.38 -11.31 -8.32
N THR A 61 7.36 -10.46 -8.03
CA THR A 61 8.08 -9.67 -9.04
C THR A 61 7.12 -8.75 -9.81
N VAL A 62 6.82 -7.59 -9.24
CA VAL A 62 5.99 -6.56 -9.87
C VAL A 62 6.77 -5.26 -9.97
N ARG A 63 6.75 -4.65 -11.16
CA ARG A 63 7.28 -3.31 -11.40
C ARG A 63 6.14 -2.35 -11.74
N ILE A 64 6.02 -1.28 -10.97
CA ILE A 64 5.07 -0.18 -11.18
C ILE A 64 5.90 1.08 -11.38
N GLU A 65 5.82 1.70 -12.55
CA GLU A 65 6.69 2.84 -12.89
C GLU A 65 5.98 3.92 -13.71
N ASN A 66 6.27 5.20 -13.48
CA ASN A 66 5.68 6.32 -14.25
C ASN A 66 4.15 6.32 -14.19
N ILE A 67 3.59 6.39 -12.98
CA ILE A 67 2.13 6.33 -12.77
C ILE A 67 1.63 7.66 -12.20
N ASP A 68 0.55 8.17 -12.80
CA ASP A 68 -0.24 9.25 -12.24
C ASP A 68 -1.54 8.65 -11.67
N CYS A 69 -1.69 8.70 -10.35
CA CYS A 69 -2.81 8.12 -9.62
C CYS A 69 -3.51 9.20 -8.81
N GLY A 70 -4.80 9.44 -9.05
CA GLY A 70 -5.52 10.44 -8.29
C GLY A 70 -6.66 11.11 -9.04
N PRO A 71 -7.86 11.21 -8.45
CA PRO A 71 -8.21 10.76 -7.09
C PRO A 71 -8.36 9.23 -6.97
N GLY A 72 -8.48 8.70 -5.75
CA GLY A 72 -8.63 7.26 -5.47
C GLY A 72 -8.06 6.81 -4.11
N HIS A 73 -7.80 5.52 -3.92
CA HIS A 73 -7.21 4.99 -2.67
C HIS A 73 -5.69 4.77 -2.71
N GLY A 74 -5.03 5.15 -3.80
CA GLY A 74 -3.58 5.04 -3.97
C GLY A 74 -3.12 3.68 -4.50
N ILE A 75 -1.90 3.29 -4.13
CA ILE A 75 -1.32 1.99 -4.48
C ILE A 75 -1.29 1.12 -3.23
N SER A 76 -1.98 -0.02 -3.27
CA SER A 76 -2.14 -0.90 -2.13
C SER A 76 -1.58 -2.30 -2.37
N ILE A 77 -0.73 -2.78 -1.46
CA ILE A 77 -0.45 -4.20 -1.27
C ILE A 77 -1.49 -4.76 -0.29
N GLY A 78 -2.33 -5.66 -0.77
CA GLY A 78 -3.41 -6.30 -0.06
C GLY A 78 -4.81 -5.87 -0.48
N SER A 79 -5.85 -6.28 0.24
CA SER A 79 -5.75 -6.91 1.56
C SER A 79 -5.25 -8.35 1.51
N LEU A 80 -4.37 -8.74 2.43
CA LEU A 80 -3.80 -10.10 2.53
C LEU A 80 -4.26 -10.81 3.81
N GLY A 81 -4.39 -12.15 3.76
CA GLY A 81 -4.79 -12.95 4.92
C GLY A 81 -6.30 -12.93 5.24
N GLY A 82 -7.12 -12.52 4.27
CA GLY A 82 -8.59 -12.47 4.40
C GLY A 82 -9.24 -13.86 4.40
N GLU A 83 -10.57 -13.88 4.43
CA GLU A 83 -11.34 -15.14 4.36
C GLU A 83 -11.03 -15.91 3.06
N GLY A 84 -11.06 -17.25 3.14
CA GLY A 84 -10.74 -18.11 2.00
C GLY A 84 -9.24 -18.26 1.69
N THR A 85 -8.37 -17.52 2.40
CA THR A 85 -6.91 -17.68 2.30
C THR A 85 -6.34 -18.29 3.58
N THR A 86 -5.48 -19.29 3.41
CA THR A 86 -4.68 -19.90 4.50
C THR A 86 -3.28 -19.28 4.53
N THR A 87 -2.72 -19.06 3.35
CA THR A 87 -1.44 -18.40 3.10
C THR A 87 -1.66 -17.21 2.17
N SER A 88 -0.89 -16.13 2.34
CA SER A 88 -0.84 -15.02 1.38
C SER A 88 0.59 -14.51 1.28
N GLU A 89 1.20 -14.67 0.11
CA GLU A 89 2.60 -14.32 -0.12
C GLU A 89 2.71 -13.24 -1.20
N VAL A 90 3.41 -12.15 -0.89
CA VAL A 90 3.76 -11.10 -1.84
C VAL A 90 5.25 -10.79 -1.70
N GLU A 91 5.99 -10.81 -2.81
CA GLU A 91 7.41 -10.47 -2.79
C GLU A 91 7.91 -9.76 -4.03
N GLU A 92 9.02 -9.03 -3.87
CA GLU A 92 9.75 -8.37 -4.96
C GLU A 92 8.89 -7.34 -5.69
N ILE A 93 8.44 -6.33 -4.95
CA ILE A 93 7.60 -5.25 -5.48
C ILE A 93 8.45 -3.99 -5.61
N GLU A 94 8.52 -3.44 -6.81
CA GLU A 94 9.18 -2.17 -7.11
C GLU A 94 8.12 -1.14 -7.55
N ILE A 95 8.01 -0.05 -6.81
CA ILE A 95 7.15 1.10 -7.12
C ILE A 95 8.04 2.31 -7.30
N ARG A 96 8.05 2.91 -8.49
CA ARG A 96 8.97 4.00 -8.81
C ARG A 96 8.33 5.11 -9.63
N ASN A 97 8.74 6.36 -9.40
CA ASN A 97 8.30 7.51 -10.20
C ASN A 97 6.77 7.59 -10.29
N VAL A 98 6.14 7.77 -9.13
CA VAL A 98 4.67 7.81 -9.00
C VAL A 98 4.24 9.16 -8.48
N ARG A 99 3.21 9.75 -9.10
CA ARG A 99 2.50 10.91 -8.56
C ARG A 99 1.14 10.47 -8.01
N LEU A 100 0.88 10.82 -6.75
CA LEU A 100 -0.37 10.57 -6.05
C LEU A 100 -1.04 11.89 -5.73
N THR A 101 -2.24 12.13 -6.23
CA THR A 101 -2.97 13.40 -6.06
C THR A 101 -4.37 13.15 -5.50
N GLU A 102 -4.73 13.84 -4.42
CA GLU A 102 -6.06 13.78 -3.80
C GLU A 102 -6.52 12.34 -3.50
N THR A 103 -5.56 11.46 -3.12
CA THR A 103 -5.86 10.07 -2.78
C THR A 103 -6.07 9.88 -1.28
N LEU A 104 -6.86 8.89 -0.91
CA LEU A 104 -7.05 8.49 0.48
C LEU A 104 -5.77 7.94 1.11
N ASN A 105 -4.94 7.25 0.33
CA ASN A 105 -3.64 6.74 0.77
C ASN A 105 -2.60 6.96 -0.33
N GLY A 106 -1.33 7.03 0.05
CA GLY A 106 -0.25 7.02 -0.92
C GLY A 106 0.14 5.60 -1.25
N VAL A 107 1.18 5.09 -0.57
CA VAL A 107 1.55 3.67 -0.64
C VAL A 107 1.11 2.98 0.65
N ARG A 108 0.31 1.93 0.49
CA ARG A 108 -0.33 1.21 1.59
C ARG A 108 -0.03 -0.28 1.56
N ILE A 109 0.25 -0.87 2.72
CA ILE A 109 0.24 -2.33 2.93
C ILE A 109 -0.86 -2.64 3.93
N LYS A 110 -1.86 -3.44 3.55
CA LYS A 110 -3.02 -3.79 4.39
C LYS A 110 -3.13 -5.31 4.57
N THR A 111 -3.06 -5.79 5.80
CA THR A 111 -3.24 -7.22 6.13
C THR A 111 -4.32 -7.38 7.18
N TRP A 112 -5.15 -8.41 7.02
CA TRP A 112 -6.25 -8.66 7.93
C TRP A 112 -5.74 -8.98 9.33
N ALA A 113 -6.38 -8.40 10.35
CA ALA A 113 -6.22 -8.81 11.75
C ALA A 113 -6.92 -10.16 11.99
N ARG A 114 -6.32 -11.23 11.45
CA ARG A 114 -6.83 -12.59 11.53
C ARG A 114 -5.69 -13.54 11.84
N ALA A 115 -5.70 -14.11 13.04
CA ALA A 115 -4.59 -14.94 13.53
C ALA A 115 -4.41 -16.26 12.74
N ALA A 116 -5.48 -16.72 12.07
CA ALA A 116 -5.45 -17.91 11.23
C ALA A 116 -4.74 -17.71 9.87
N SER A 117 -4.44 -16.46 9.51
CA SER A 117 -3.68 -16.16 8.28
C SER A 117 -2.18 -16.41 8.49
N SER A 118 -1.47 -16.74 7.41
CA SER A 118 -0.01 -16.88 7.42
C SER A 118 0.57 -16.42 6.08
N GLY A 119 1.89 -16.24 6.00
CA GLY A 119 2.59 -15.79 4.79
C GLY A 119 3.37 -14.50 5.04
N PHE A 120 3.66 -13.77 3.97
CA PHE A 120 4.54 -12.61 4.05
C PHE A 120 4.28 -11.54 2.99
N VAL A 121 4.70 -10.32 3.30
CA VAL A 121 5.07 -9.27 2.35
C VAL A 121 6.54 -9.00 2.56
N LYS A 122 7.38 -9.20 1.53
CA LYS A 122 8.82 -8.93 1.67
C LYS A 122 9.46 -8.34 0.43
N ASN A 123 10.57 -7.64 0.61
CA ASN A 123 11.34 -7.04 -0.49
C ASN A 123 10.48 -6.06 -1.31
N VAL A 124 10.02 -5.00 -0.64
CA VAL A 124 9.25 -3.93 -1.26
C VAL A 124 10.13 -2.68 -1.34
N TRP A 125 10.29 -2.15 -2.54
CA TRP A 125 11.07 -0.95 -2.82
C TRP A 125 10.16 0.13 -3.38
N VAL A 126 10.07 1.27 -2.69
CA VAL A 126 9.25 2.41 -3.08
C VAL A 126 10.17 3.61 -3.24
N GLN A 127 10.18 4.20 -4.43
CA GLN A 127 11.13 5.25 -4.77
C GLN A 127 10.54 6.36 -5.64
N ASP A 128 11.05 7.59 -5.50
CA ASP A 128 10.72 8.74 -6.36
C ASP A 128 9.20 8.99 -6.39
N VAL A 129 8.57 9.12 -5.22
CA VAL A 129 7.11 9.29 -5.10
C VAL A 129 6.77 10.72 -4.69
N THR A 130 5.91 11.37 -5.47
CA THR A 130 5.39 12.71 -5.16
C THR A 130 3.93 12.62 -4.75
N MET A 131 3.58 13.23 -3.61
CA MET A 131 2.22 13.20 -3.04
C MET A 131 1.65 14.62 -2.94
N ASP A 132 0.41 14.81 -3.38
CA ASP A 132 -0.31 16.07 -3.30
C ASP A 132 -1.69 15.84 -2.67
N ASN A 133 -1.90 16.40 -1.49
CA ASN A 133 -3.13 16.31 -0.69
C ASN A 133 -3.56 14.87 -0.43
N VAL A 134 -2.61 14.02 -0.01
CA VAL A 134 -2.84 12.61 0.29
C VAL A 134 -3.20 12.42 1.76
N TRP A 135 -4.29 11.72 2.07
CA TRP A 135 -4.75 11.59 3.46
C TRP A 135 -3.86 10.73 4.36
N ASN A 136 -3.41 9.58 3.85
CA ASN A 136 -2.52 8.67 4.55
C ASN A 136 -1.32 8.34 3.64
N PRO A 137 -0.28 9.20 3.60
CA PRO A 137 0.82 9.09 2.64
C PRO A 137 1.52 7.72 2.65
N ILE A 138 2.04 7.30 3.80
CA ILE A 138 2.66 5.98 3.98
C ILE A 138 1.91 5.24 5.09
N LEU A 139 1.32 4.10 4.75
CA LEU A 139 0.50 3.31 5.67
C LEU A 139 0.84 1.83 5.64
N ILE A 140 1.28 1.28 6.77
CA ILE A 140 1.22 -0.16 7.03
C ILE A 140 0.13 -0.39 8.07
N ASP A 141 -0.87 -1.19 7.71
CA ASP A 141 -2.03 -1.52 8.53
C ASP A 141 -2.17 -3.04 8.64
N GLN A 142 -1.59 -3.63 9.68
CA GLN A 142 -1.79 -5.05 10.02
C GLN A 142 -3.00 -5.27 10.93
N ARG A 143 -3.86 -4.24 11.08
CA ARG A 143 -5.13 -4.30 11.81
C ARG A 143 -6.32 -4.11 10.87
N TYR A 144 -6.11 -4.31 9.58
CA TYR A 144 -7.13 -4.06 8.57
C TYR A 144 -8.36 -4.94 8.82
N CYS A 145 -9.54 -4.31 8.73
CA CYS A 145 -10.82 -4.96 8.92
C CYS A 145 -11.89 -4.22 8.12
N SER A 146 -12.41 -4.83 7.06
CA SER A 146 -13.45 -4.23 6.24
C SER A 146 -14.82 -4.28 6.96
N LYS A 147 -15.71 -3.31 6.69
CA LYS A 147 -17.05 -3.27 7.29
C LYS A 147 -17.96 -4.46 6.92
N PRO A 148 -18.02 -4.98 5.68
CA PRO A 148 -18.83 -6.16 5.39
C PRO A 148 -18.34 -7.42 6.11
N ASP A 149 -17.05 -7.49 6.42
CA ASP A 149 -16.38 -8.67 6.98
C ASP A 149 -15.96 -8.48 8.44
N ARG A 150 -16.54 -7.49 9.14
CA ARG A 150 -16.14 -7.13 10.51
C ARG A 150 -16.31 -8.29 11.51
N GLN A 151 -17.13 -9.28 11.17
CA GLN A 151 -17.31 -10.52 11.94
C GLN A 151 -16.07 -11.43 11.90
N LEU A 152 -15.15 -11.20 10.97
CA LEU A 152 -13.94 -12.01 10.74
C LEU A 152 -12.68 -11.42 11.37
N CYS A 153 -12.75 -10.20 11.88
CA CYS A 153 -11.67 -9.53 12.59
C CYS A 153 -12.18 -9.16 13.99
N PHE A 154 -11.93 -10.05 14.94
CA PHE A 154 -12.36 -9.89 16.31
C PHE A 154 -11.49 -8.85 17.02
N PRO A 155 -12.05 -8.02 17.93
CA PRO A 155 -11.28 -7.08 18.71
C PRO A 155 -10.11 -7.76 19.42
N GLY A 156 -8.88 -7.33 19.09
CA GLY A 156 -7.65 -7.87 19.68
C GLY A 156 -6.97 -8.97 18.87
N GLU A 157 -7.54 -9.42 17.75
CA GLU A 157 -6.82 -10.26 16.82
C GLU A 157 -5.68 -9.50 16.12
N GLU A 158 -4.69 -10.27 15.72
CA GLU A 158 -3.40 -9.82 15.24
C GLU A 158 -3.14 -10.54 13.90
N SER A 159 -2.58 -9.83 12.92
CA SER A 159 -2.28 -10.43 11.61
C SER A 159 -1.17 -11.48 11.73
N GLY A 160 -1.34 -12.61 11.05
CA GLY A 160 -0.31 -13.63 10.92
C GLY A 160 0.60 -13.45 9.70
N ILE A 161 0.41 -12.37 8.92
CA ILE A 161 1.26 -12.03 7.78
C ILE A 161 2.51 -11.29 8.28
N MET A 162 3.70 -11.79 7.96
CA MET A 162 4.95 -11.10 8.27
C MET A 162 5.23 -10.00 7.25
N ILE A 163 5.66 -8.80 7.69
CA ILE A 163 6.10 -7.74 6.77
C ILE A 163 7.56 -7.45 7.05
N SER A 164 8.42 -7.60 6.03
CA SER A 164 9.85 -7.36 6.18
C SER A 164 10.52 -6.74 4.95
N ASN A 165 11.65 -6.07 5.17
CA ASN A 165 12.47 -5.48 4.10
C ASN A 165 11.66 -4.59 3.15
N VAL A 166 11.11 -3.51 3.71
CA VAL A 166 10.35 -2.48 2.98
C VAL A 166 11.15 -1.20 3.04
N THR A 167 11.53 -0.64 1.88
CA THR A 167 12.33 0.59 1.80
C THR A 167 11.57 1.69 1.08
N PHE A 168 11.60 2.89 1.65
CA PHE A 168 11.07 4.12 1.06
C PHE A 168 12.20 5.11 0.80
N VAL A 169 12.33 5.59 -0.45
CA VAL A 169 13.39 6.50 -0.89
C VAL A 169 12.82 7.65 -1.74
N ASP A 170 13.26 8.89 -1.53
CA ASP A 170 12.73 10.10 -2.19
C ASP A 170 11.19 10.16 -2.27
N ILE A 171 10.54 10.11 -1.10
CA ILE A 171 9.10 10.33 -0.96
C ILE A 171 8.87 11.76 -0.49
N LYS A 172 8.15 12.57 -1.26
CA LYS A 172 7.92 13.99 -0.94
C LYS A 172 6.49 14.40 -1.19
N GLY A 173 5.98 15.37 -0.42
CA GLY A 173 4.63 15.87 -0.67
C GLY A 173 3.88 16.45 0.52
N THR A 174 2.57 16.57 0.34
CA THR A 174 1.62 17.03 1.35
C THR A 174 0.72 15.90 1.83
N SER A 175 0.45 15.93 3.13
CA SER A 175 -0.47 15.05 3.85
C SER A 175 -1.69 15.87 4.25
N GLU A 176 -2.90 15.30 4.13
CA GLU A 176 -4.12 15.91 4.68
C GLU A 176 -4.32 15.62 6.18
N THR A 177 -3.47 14.76 6.76
CA THR A 177 -3.48 14.48 8.19
C THR A 177 -2.12 14.74 8.82
N ALA A 178 -2.11 15.00 10.14
CA ALA A 178 -0.87 15.25 10.88
C ALA A 178 0.08 14.06 10.90
N VAL A 179 -0.43 12.83 10.72
CA VAL A 179 0.37 11.59 10.69
C VAL A 179 0.61 11.21 9.23
N GLY A 180 1.74 11.63 8.68
CA GLY A 180 2.12 11.30 7.30
C GLY A 180 2.67 9.88 7.15
N VAL A 181 3.24 9.33 8.22
CA VAL A 181 3.78 7.97 8.27
C VAL A 181 3.09 7.20 9.38
N LYS A 182 2.32 6.17 9.03
CA LYS A 182 1.67 5.30 10.01
C LYS A 182 2.09 3.85 9.79
N LEU A 183 2.81 3.30 10.74
CA LEU A 183 3.27 1.91 10.73
C LEU A 183 2.62 1.16 11.90
N ASP A 184 1.41 0.65 11.68
CA ASP A 184 0.63 -0.09 12.68
C ASP A 184 0.81 -1.59 12.45
N CYS A 185 1.93 -2.10 12.96
CA CYS A 185 2.31 -3.48 12.80
C CYS A 185 1.70 -4.37 13.90
N SER A 186 1.58 -5.66 13.59
CA SER A 186 1.04 -6.65 14.49
C SER A 186 1.99 -6.95 15.65
N ARG A 187 1.44 -7.24 16.83
CA ARG A 187 2.22 -7.77 17.95
C ARG A 187 2.65 -9.21 17.73
N ALA A 188 1.85 -10.00 17.01
CA ALA A 188 2.14 -11.39 16.71
C ALA A 188 3.22 -11.54 15.63
N GLN A 189 3.20 -10.63 14.65
CA GLN A 189 4.19 -10.54 13.58
C GLN A 189 4.71 -9.08 13.46
N PRO A 190 5.59 -8.62 14.37
CA PRO A 190 6.18 -7.29 14.28
C PRO A 190 6.87 -7.07 12.94
N CYS A 191 6.73 -5.87 12.36
CA CYS A 191 7.42 -5.55 11.11
C CYS A 191 8.93 -5.47 11.34
N GLN A 192 9.70 -5.99 10.37
CA GLN A 192 11.15 -6.03 10.43
C GLN A 192 11.75 -5.26 9.25
N ASP A 193 12.90 -4.62 9.45
CA ASP A 193 13.64 -3.97 8.36
C ASP A 193 12.80 -3.00 7.50
N ILE A 194 12.01 -2.15 8.16
CA ILE A 194 11.30 -1.05 7.51
C ILE A 194 12.23 0.15 7.45
N ALA A 195 12.83 0.39 6.29
CA ALA A 195 13.79 1.45 6.05
C ALA A 195 13.08 2.72 5.56
N LEU A 196 13.10 3.75 6.42
CA LEU A 196 12.54 5.06 6.14
C LEU A 196 13.46 6.10 6.79
N ASN A 197 14.20 6.85 5.97
CA ASN A 197 15.17 7.85 6.42
C ASN A 197 14.57 9.25 6.27
N PRO A 198 14.70 10.15 7.27
CA PRO A 198 14.22 11.53 7.15
C PRO A 198 14.81 12.32 5.98
N ALA A 199 16.02 11.96 5.54
CA ALA A 199 16.62 12.57 4.35
C ALA A 199 15.88 12.17 3.05
N ASP A 200 15.24 11.01 3.06
CA ASP A 200 14.59 10.40 1.90
C ASP A 200 13.06 10.55 1.94
N VAL A 201 12.47 10.98 3.05
CA VAL A 201 11.02 11.15 3.19
C VAL A 201 10.68 12.53 3.76
N SER A 202 10.18 13.41 2.91
CA SER A 202 9.82 14.80 3.21
C SER A 202 8.33 15.05 3.00
N LEU A 203 7.53 14.68 3.99
CA LEU A 203 6.07 14.91 4.01
C LEU A 203 5.73 16.09 4.91
N THR A 204 4.78 16.92 4.48
CA THR A 204 4.31 18.07 5.27
C THR A 204 2.81 18.03 5.52
N TYR A 205 2.39 18.55 6.67
CA TYR A 205 1.00 18.80 7.04
C TYR A 205 0.89 20.27 7.47
N ASN A 206 0.01 21.04 6.81
CA ASN A 206 -0.14 22.49 7.04
C ASN A 206 1.20 23.26 7.04
N GLY A 207 2.08 22.93 6.10
CA GLY A 207 3.40 23.57 5.95
C GLY A 207 4.45 23.19 7.00
N ALA A 208 4.12 22.33 7.97
CA ALA A 208 5.06 21.78 8.94
C ALA A 208 5.40 20.32 8.60
N PRO A 209 6.54 19.78 9.04
CA PRO A 209 6.85 18.36 8.87
C PRO A 209 5.74 17.46 9.45
N ALA A 210 5.28 16.49 8.66
CA ALA A 210 4.31 15.51 9.09
C ALA A 210 4.93 14.57 10.13
N LYS A 211 4.08 14.01 10.99
CA LYS A 211 4.49 13.13 12.09
C LYS A 211 4.47 11.65 11.67
N ALA A 212 5.19 10.84 12.43
CA ALA A 212 5.16 9.39 12.37
C ALA A 212 4.45 8.78 13.59
N SER A 213 3.64 7.75 13.35
CA SER A 213 3.05 6.88 14.36
C SER A 213 3.48 5.45 14.10
N CYS A 214 3.97 4.76 15.13
CA CYS A 214 4.58 3.43 14.99
C CYS A 214 4.11 2.51 16.11
N ALA A 215 3.72 1.29 15.77
CA ALA A 215 3.41 0.21 16.70
C ALA A 215 4.07 -1.09 16.24
N ASN A 216 4.75 -1.78 17.15
CA ASN A 216 5.41 -3.08 16.91
C ASN A 216 6.36 -3.09 15.70
N VAL A 217 7.11 -2.00 15.57
CA VAL A 217 8.12 -1.79 14.53
C VAL A 217 9.15 -0.80 15.08
N GLN A 218 10.38 -0.90 14.60
CA GLN A 218 11.37 0.15 14.88
C GLN A 218 10.94 1.44 14.17
N CYS A 219 10.51 2.41 14.96
CA CYS A 219 10.08 3.69 14.41
C CYS A 219 11.28 4.46 13.81
N PRO A 220 11.14 5.08 12.63
CA PRO A 220 12.20 5.85 11.99
C PRO A 220 12.82 6.90 12.93
N ILE A 221 14.15 6.92 13.00
CA ILE A 221 14.88 7.95 13.77
C ILE A 221 14.80 9.27 13.01
N GLY A 222 14.50 10.37 13.70
CA GLY A 222 14.46 11.72 13.11
C GLY A 222 13.11 12.15 12.54
N PHE A 223 12.08 11.28 12.57
CA PHE A 223 10.70 11.69 12.34
C PHE A 223 10.07 12.29 13.61
N PRO A 224 9.36 13.44 13.51
CA PRO A 224 8.53 13.92 14.61
C PRO A 224 7.51 12.85 15.00
N ARG A 225 7.45 12.44 16.27
CA ARG A 225 6.49 11.42 16.72
C ARG A 225 5.12 12.03 17.01
N PHE A 226 4.08 11.27 16.69
CA PHE A 226 2.69 11.56 17.08
C PHE A 226 2.36 10.99 18.45
#